data_AF-A0A1S9T113-F1
#
_entry.id   AF-A0A1S9T113-F1
#
_cell.length_a   1.000
_cell.length_b   1.000
_cell.length_c   1.000
_cell.angle_alpha   90.00
_cell.angle_beta   90.00
_cell.angle_gamma   90.00
#
_symmetry.space_group_name_H-M   'P 1'
#
loop_
_entity.id
_entity.type
_entity.pdbx_description
1 polymer ?
#
loop_
_entity_poly.entity_id
_entity_poly.type
_entity_poly.pdbx_seq_one_letter_code
_entity_poly.pdbx_strand_id
1 'polypeptide(L)' 'MVEQDHRFIKKRVRYMLGFQSFQTASTTLAGIEAIHMIKKGHTFQGAKSARSRIQLTNNLFSLTA' A
#
# COMPACT_ATOMS: atom_id res chain seq x y z
N MET A 1 12.22 -0.26 11.57
CA MET A 1 10.87 -0.04 11.00
C MET A 1 10.68 -0.77 9.66
N VAL A 2 11.68 -0.74 8.76
CA VAL A 2 11.69 -1.47 7.47
C VAL A 2 11.36 -2.96 7.59
N GLU A 3 11.92 -3.65 8.60
CA GLU A 3 11.70 -5.09 8.82
C GLU A 3 10.22 -5.47 9.03
N GLN A 4 9.43 -4.59 9.65
CA GLN A 4 8.02 -4.87 9.96
C GLN A 4 7.12 -4.70 8.75
N ASP A 5 7.36 -3.67 7.94
CA ASP A 5 6.57 -3.41 6.74
C ASP A 5 6.79 -4.52 5.71
N HIS A 6 8.03 -5.01 5.59
CA HIS A 6 8.35 -6.17 4.76
C HIS A 6 7.74 -7.48 5.30
N ARG A 7 7.61 -7.64 6.63
CA ARG A 7 7.01 -8.85 7.23
C ARG A 7 5.53 -9.00 6.88
N PHE A 8 4.77 -7.90 6.82
CA PHE A 8 3.35 -7.92 6.45
C PHE A 8 3.14 -8.37 5.00
N ILE A 9 3.95 -7.81 4.09
CA ILE A 9 3.93 -8.17 2.66
C ILE A 9 4.29 -9.65 2.49
N LYS A 10 5.40 -10.10 3.09
CA LYS A 10 5.83 -11.52 3.04
C LYS A 10 4.74 -12.47 3.53
N LYS A 11 4.01 -12.10 4.59
CA LYS A 11 2.91 -12.93 5.12
C LYS A 11 1.75 -13.07 4.14
N ARG A 12 1.41 -12.02 3.38
CA ARG A 12 0.34 -12.07 2.36
C ARG A 12 0.78 -12.85 1.13
N VAL A 13 2.00 -12.60 0.65
CA VAL A 13 2.56 -13.25 -0.53
C VAL A 13 2.82 -14.74 -0.30
N ARG A 14 3.14 -15.17 0.93
CA ARG A 14 3.40 -16.58 1.27
C ARG A 14 2.26 -17.55 0.91
N TYR A 15 1.01 -17.07 0.90
CA TYR A 15 -0.16 -17.89 0.55
C TYR A 15 -0.54 -17.80 -0.93
N MET A 16 0.21 -17.02 -1.73
CA MET A 16 0.00 -16.88 -3.17
C MET A 16 0.87 -17.88 -3.93
N LEU A 17 0.41 -18.35 -5.09
CA LEU A 17 1.16 -19.24 -5.99
C LEU A 17 2.26 -18.50 -6.80
N GLY A 18 2.42 -17.19 -6.58
CA GLY A 18 3.31 -16.31 -7.34
C GLY A 18 2.55 -15.28 -8.16
N PHE A 19 3.30 -14.40 -8.83
CA PHE A 19 2.75 -13.42 -9.76
C PHE A 19 3.06 -13.83 -11.20
N GLN A 20 2.10 -13.61 -12.09
CA GLN A 20 2.24 -13.99 -13.50
C GLN A 20 3.26 -13.11 -14.25
N SER A 21 3.50 -11.88 -13.78
CA SER A 21 4.47 -10.94 -14.35
C SER A 21 4.95 -9.92 -13.32
N PHE A 22 6.05 -9.22 -13.62
CA PHE A 22 6.53 -8.12 -12.78
C PHE A 22 5.51 -6.98 -12.65
N GLN A 23 4.77 -6.68 -13.73
CA GLN A 23 3.73 -5.66 -13.70
C GLN A 23 2.62 -6.02 -12.69
N THR A 24 2.16 -7.28 -12.73
CA THR A 24 1.11 -7.75 -11.82
C THR A 24 1.61 -7.86 -10.37
N ALA A 25 2.87 -8.23 -10.17
CA ALA A 25 3.52 -8.17 -8.87
C ALA A 25 3.54 -6.74 -8.33
N SER A 26 4.00 -5.77 -9.13
CA SER A 26 4.11 -4.36 -8.72
C SER A 26 2.75 -3.77 -8.33
N THR A 27 1.72 -3.95 -9.16
CA THR A 27 0.37 -3.44 -8.86
C THR A 27 -0.22 -4.10 -7.61
N THR A 28 -0.01 -5.41 -7.43
CA THR A 28 -0.54 -6.13 -6.26
C THR A 28 0.16 -5.70 -4.96
N LEU A 29 1.49 -5.58 -5.00
CA LEU A 29 2.28 -5.13 -3.85
C LEU A 29 1.92 -3.69 -3.45
N ALA A 30 1.77 -2.78 -4.43
CA ALA A 30 1.32 -1.41 -4.19
C ALA A 30 -0.06 -1.36 -3.52
N GLY A 31 -1.01 -2.20 -3.97
CA GLY A 31 -2.33 -2.30 -3.32
C GLY A 31 -2.27 -2.84 -1.89
N ILE A 32 -1.41 -3.83 -1.63
CA ILE A 32 -1.18 -4.38 -0.28
C ILE A 32 -0.60 -3.31 0.65
N GLU A 33 0.36 -2.51 0.18
CA GLU A 33 0.90 -1.37 0.92
C GLU A 33 -0.14 -0.28 1.17
N ALA A 34 -0.97 0.04 0.17
CA ALA A 34 -2.06 1.01 0.30
C ALA A 34 -3.01 0.66 1.45
N ILE A 35 -3.50 -0.57 1.44
CA ILE A 35 -4.42 -1.08 2.46
C ILE A 35 -3.72 -1.13 3.82
N HIS A 36 -2.42 -1.47 3.85
CA HIS A 36 -1.64 -1.46 5.07
C HIS A 36 -1.58 -0.05 5.66
N MET A 37 -1.25 0.98 4.86
CA MET A 37 -1.20 2.38 5.32
C MET A 37 -2.56 2.88 5.84
N ILE A 38 -3.65 2.55 5.13
CA ILE A 38 -5.02 2.89 5.54
C ILE A 38 -5.35 2.22 6.88
N LYS A 39 -5.10 0.91 7.01
CA LYS A 39 -5.44 0.12 8.20
C LYS A 39 -4.61 0.51 9.43
N LYS A 40 -3.34 0.85 9.23
CA LYS A 40 -2.43 1.26 10.30
C LYS A 40 -2.74 2.69 10.78
N GLY A 41 -3.65 3.41 10.11
CA GLY A 41 -3.97 4.79 10.45
C GLY A 41 -2.78 5.72 10.22
N HIS A 42 -1.80 5.32 9.41
CA HIS A 42 -0.67 6.13 9.00
C HIS A 42 -1.07 7.19 7.96
N THR A 43 -2.30 7.72 8.03
CA THR A 43 -2.43 9.16 7.92
C THR A 43 -1.54 9.70 9.03
N PHE A 44 -0.41 10.31 8.66
CA PHE A 44 0.48 11.08 9.54
C PHE A 44 -0.21 11.47 10.85
N GLN A 45 0.40 11.25 12.02
CA GLN A 45 -0.17 11.58 13.34
C GLN A 45 -0.65 13.05 13.53
N GLY A 46 -0.78 13.87 12.48
CA GLY A 46 -1.50 15.14 12.44
C GLY A 46 -2.55 15.31 11.33
N ALA A 47 -2.85 14.30 10.50
CA ALA A 47 -3.71 14.46 9.31
C ALA A 47 -5.07 13.78 9.44
N LYS A 48 -5.91 14.26 10.36
CA LYS A 48 -7.37 13.98 10.35
C LYS A 48 -8.10 14.59 9.15
N SER A 49 -7.39 15.19 8.19
CA SER A 49 -7.99 15.88 7.05
C SER A 49 -8.15 14.94 5.85
N ALA A 50 -9.35 14.94 5.26
CA ALA A 50 -9.70 14.23 4.04
C ALA A 50 -8.70 14.50 2.89
N ARG A 51 -8.06 15.68 2.87
CA ARG A 51 -7.10 16.09 1.83
C ARG A 51 -5.85 15.23 1.76
N SER A 52 -5.30 14.77 2.89
CA SER A 52 -4.11 13.89 2.89
C SER A 52 -4.47 12.48 2.41
N ARG A 53 -5.68 11.99 2.74
CA ARG A 53 -6.20 10.73 2.19
C ARG A 53 -6.40 10.83 0.69
N ILE A 54 -6.98 11.94 0.20
CA ILE A 54 -7.16 12.19 -1.23
C ILE A 54 -5.80 12.27 -1.96
N GLN A 55 -4.80 12.95 -1.40
CA GLN A 55 -3.46 13.01 -1.98
C GLN A 55 -2.75 11.65 -1.98
N LEU A 56 -2.87 10.86 -0.90
CA LEU A 56 -2.33 9.50 -0.88
C LEU A 56 -3.01 8.62 -1.92
N THR A 57 -4.33 8.66 -2.03
CA THR A 57 -5.10 7.92 -3.05
C THR A 57 -4.69 8.35 -4.47
N ASN A 58 -4.55 9.66 -4.71
CA ASN A 58 -4.14 10.18 -6.01
C ASN A 58 -2.72 9.74 -6.37
N ASN A 59 -1.78 9.75 -5.42
CA ASN A 59 -0.41 9.28 -5.63
C ASN A 59 -0.33 7.75 -5.79
N LEU A 60 -1.22 6.99 -5.13
CA LEU A 60 -1.24 5.53 -5.16
C LEU A 60 -1.84 4.95 -6.44
N PHE A 61 -2.88 5.60 -6.96
CA PHE A 61 -3.61 5.14 -8.14
C PHE A 61 -3.35 6.00 -9.37
N SER A 62 -2.41 6.95 -9.27
CA SER A 62 -2.11 7.93 -10.33
C SER A 62 -3.36 8.61 -10.89
N LEU A 63 -4.35 8.88 -10.04
CA LEU A 63 -5.68 9.40 -10.45
C LEU A 63 -5.68 10.90 -10.75
N THR A 64 -4.53 11.56 -10.67
CA THR A 64 -4.36 12.97 -11.06
C THR A 64 -3.59 13.06 -12.37
N ALA A 65 -4.35 13.27 -13.45
CA ALA A 65 -3.92 13.91 -14.69
C ALA A 65 -4.34 15.38 -14.67
#